data_AF-A0A0F9GP15-F1
#
_entry.id   AF-A0A0F9GP15-F1
#
_cell.length_a   1.000
_cell.length_b   1.000
_cell.length_c   1.000
_cell.angle_alpha   90.00
_cell.angle_beta   90.00
_cell.angle_gamma   90.00
#
_symmetry.space_group_name_H-M   'P 1'
#
loop_
_entity.id
_entity.type
_entity.pdbx_description
1 polymer ?
#
loop_
_entity_poly.entity_id
_entity_poly.type
_entity_poly.pdbx_seq_one_letter_code
_entity_poly.pdbx_strand_id
1 'polypeptide(L)'
;MSSCASNKKLKELERAALDANADKAKVFSARLVAMDIRVRMKCQIPLCPHFGQTLTCPPNVPSFEEFTKVVESYDHALLVQMKSPISGEMDKLDKEEVLKYMAKPGKSPSKKDRLDEEHQDLNSMKLAA
;
A
#
# COMPACT_ATOMS: atom_id res chain seq x y z
N MET A 1 2.71 36.02 -5.19
CA MET A 1 1.42 36.11 -5.92
C MET A 1 1.17 34.84 -6.77
N SER A 2 1.11 33.63 -6.19
CA SER A 2 1.00 32.37 -6.96
C SER A 2 -0.16 31.42 -6.53
N SER A 3 -1.09 31.84 -5.66
CA SER A 3 -1.99 30.88 -5.00
C SER A 3 -3.29 30.55 -5.74
N CYS A 4 -3.74 31.33 -6.72
CA CYS A 4 -5.04 31.10 -7.39
C CYS A 4 -5.04 29.94 -8.39
N ALA A 5 -3.97 29.76 -9.18
CA ALA A 5 -3.91 28.70 -10.19
C ALA A 5 -3.73 27.30 -9.58
N SER A 6 -2.94 27.19 -8.51
CA SER A 6 -2.70 25.93 -7.80
C SER A 6 -3.98 25.39 -7.15
N ASN A 7 -4.84 26.27 -6.62
CA ASN A 7 -6.10 25.85 -5.97
C ASN A 7 -7.11 25.24 -6.96
N LYS A 8 -7.15 25.72 -8.21
CA LYS A 8 -8.05 25.18 -9.23
C LYS A 8 -7.67 23.75 -9.63
N LYS A 9 -6.39 23.51 -9.93
CA LYS A 9 -5.87 22.18 -10.31
C LYS A 9 -6.06 21.15 -9.20
N LEU A 10 -5.85 21.54 -7.94
CA LEU A 10 -6.07 20.64 -6.78
C LEU A 10 -7.54 20.24 -6.63
N LYS A 11 -8.48 21.16 -6.88
CA LYS A 11 -9.92 20.86 -6.91
C LYS A 11 -10.31 19.95 -8.08
N GLU A 12 -9.63 20.07 -9.22
CA GLU A 12 -9.83 19.15 -10.35
C GLU A 12 -9.39 17.73 -10.00
N LEU A 13 -8.32 17.54 -9.21
CA LEU A 13 -7.93 16.23 -8.69
C LEU A 13 -8.96 15.63 -7.72
N GLU A 14 -9.51 16.45 -6.80
CA GLU A 14 -10.60 15.99 -5.92
C GLU A 14 -11.80 15.51 -6.74
N ARG A 15 -12.19 16.28 -7.78
CA ARG A 15 -13.29 15.91 -8.69
C ARG A 15 -12.99 14.63 -9.46
N ALA A 16 -11.81 14.52 -10.05
CA ALA A 16 -11.41 13.34 -10.81
C ALA A 16 -11.47 12.06 -9.96
N ALA A 17 -11.09 12.13 -8.68
CA ALA A 17 -11.23 11.00 -7.77
C ALA A 17 -12.69 10.62 -7.49
N LEU A 18 -13.56 11.61 -7.29
CA LEU A 18 -15.01 11.38 -7.11
C LEU A 18 -15.66 10.81 -8.37
N ASP A 19 -15.30 11.34 -9.55
CA ASP A 19 -15.76 10.84 -10.85
C ASP A 19 -15.28 9.40 -11.11
N ALA A 20 -14.14 9.01 -10.51
CA ALA A 20 -13.62 7.65 -10.50
C ALA A 20 -14.23 6.74 -9.40
N ASN A 21 -15.39 7.10 -8.85
CA ASN A 21 -16.15 6.36 -7.82
C ASN A 21 -15.52 6.33 -6.41
N ALA A 22 -14.69 7.31 -6.06
CA ALA A 22 -14.33 7.50 -4.66
C ALA A 22 -15.55 8.00 -3.84
N ASP A 23 -15.72 7.51 -2.62
CA ASP A 23 -16.76 8.02 -1.70
C ASP A 23 -16.47 9.44 -1.23
N LYS A 24 -15.19 9.73 -0.95
CA LYS A 24 -14.71 11.06 -0.57
C LYS A 24 -13.30 11.27 -1.10
N ALA A 25 -12.99 12.51 -1.46
CA ALA A 25 -11.65 12.93 -1.80
C ALA A 25 -11.35 14.29 -1.16
N LYS A 26 -10.14 14.46 -0.63
CA LYS A 26 -9.73 15.73 -0.02
C LYS A 26 -8.25 16.02 -0.18
N VAL A 27 -7.93 17.20 -0.69
CA VAL A 27 -6.57 17.74 -0.70
C VAL A 27 -6.25 18.36 0.65
N PHE A 28 -5.05 18.08 1.14
CA PHE A 28 -4.50 18.62 2.37
C PHE A 28 -2.99 18.90 2.22
N SER A 29 -2.37 19.52 3.24
CA SER A 29 -0.92 19.75 3.21
C SER A 29 -0.17 18.42 3.38
N ALA A 30 0.79 18.14 2.50
CA ALA A 30 1.61 16.94 2.58
C ALA A 30 2.42 16.86 3.89
N ARG A 31 2.70 18.00 4.54
CA ARG A 31 3.36 18.07 5.86
C ARG A 31 2.59 17.40 6.99
N LEU A 32 1.31 17.12 6.80
CA LEU A 32 0.48 16.39 7.77
C LEU A 32 0.60 14.87 7.63
N VAL A 33 1.28 14.37 6.59
CA VAL A 33 1.55 12.93 6.44
C VAL A 33 2.56 12.51 7.50
N ALA A 34 2.09 11.74 8.48
CA ALA A 34 2.93 11.24 9.56
C ALA A 34 3.85 10.12 9.06
N MET A 35 5.14 10.32 9.22
CA MET A 35 6.19 9.34 8.91
C MET A 35 6.71 8.71 10.21
N ASP A 36 6.65 7.38 10.31
CA ASP A 36 7.10 6.65 11.50
C ASP A 36 7.87 5.38 11.13
N ILE A 37 9.15 5.32 11.54
CA ILE A 37 10.04 4.18 11.26
C ILE A 37 9.51 2.85 11.83
N ARG A 38 8.68 2.91 12.89
CA ARG A 38 8.07 1.72 13.51
C ARG A 38 7.14 1.00 12.55
N VAL A 39 6.58 1.68 11.52
CA VAL A 39 5.78 1.02 10.48
C VAL A 39 6.62 -0.01 9.72
N ARG A 40 7.86 0.34 9.37
CA ARG A 40 8.81 -0.62 8.76
C ARG A 40 9.20 -1.73 9.73
N MET A 41 9.37 -1.38 11.02
CA MET A 41 9.70 -2.38 12.05
C MET A 41 8.57 -3.39 12.27
N LYS A 42 7.29 -3.00 12.15
CA LYS A 42 6.16 -3.94 12.24
C LYS A 42 6.22 -5.06 11.18
N CYS A 43 6.90 -4.82 10.07
CA CYS A 43 7.14 -5.86 9.07
C CYS A 43 8.29 -6.80 9.43
N GLN A 44 9.26 -6.34 10.24
CA GLN A 44 10.51 -7.04 10.53
C GLN A 44 10.55 -7.69 11.92
N ILE A 45 9.86 -7.10 12.92
CA ILE A 45 9.97 -7.48 14.34
C ILE A 45 8.60 -7.29 15.07
N PRO A 46 7.93 -8.38 15.48
CA PRO A 46 8.14 -9.74 14.98
C PRO A 46 7.93 -9.76 13.46
N LEU A 47 8.61 -10.67 12.76
CA LEU A 47 8.52 -10.76 11.31
C LEU A 47 7.06 -10.94 10.88
N CYS A 48 6.58 -10.05 10.01
CA CYS A 48 5.26 -10.18 9.42
C CYS A 48 5.18 -11.48 8.62
N PRO A 49 4.08 -12.27 8.71
CA PRO A 49 3.93 -13.50 7.93
C PRO A 49 4.04 -13.29 6.42
N HIS A 50 3.67 -12.11 5.93
CA HIS A 50 3.78 -11.72 4.53
C HIS A 50 5.11 -11.02 4.18
N PHE A 51 6.06 -10.92 5.13
CA PHE A 51 7.35 -10.28 4.87
C PHE A 51 8.10 -10.98 3.73
N GLY A 52 8.53 -10.20 2.74
CA GLY A 52 9.23 -10.69 1.56
C GLY A 52 8.34 -11.43 0.54
N GLN A 53 7.02 -11.41 0.71
CA GLN A 53 6.09 -12.05 -0.23
C GLN A 53 5.58 -11.10 -1.33
N THR A 54 5.58 -9.79 -1.09
CA THR A 54 5.12 -8.78 -2.07
C THR A 54 6.27 -7.89 -2.54
N LEU A 55 6.11 -7.28 -3.72
CA LEU A 55 7.06 -6.29 -4.26
C LEU A 55 7.14 -5.01 -3.41
N THR A 56 6.18 -4.82 -2.50
CA THR A 56 6.14 -3.68 -1.56
C THR A 56 6.75 -4.00 -0.20
N CYS A 57 7.31 -5.20 -0.03
CA CYS A 57 8.08 -5.54 1.17
C CYS A 57 9.50 -4.95 1.11
N PRO A 58 10.07 -4.50 2.25
CA PRO A 58 11.51 -4.26 2.34
C PRO A 58 12.30 -5.53 1.97
N PRO A 59 13.44 -5.43 1.26
CA PRO A 59 14.14 -4.21 0.86
C PRO A 59 13.72 -3.63 -0.51
N ASN A 60 12.63 -4.09 -1.12
CA ASN A 60 12.20 -3.67 -2.48
C ASN A 60 11.52 -2.29 -2.53
N VAL A 61 11.45 -1.60 -1.40
CA VAL A 61 10.91 -0.25 -1.24
C VAL A 61 12.01 0.69 -0.73
N PRO A 62 11.92 2.01 -0.99
CA PRO A 62 12.89 2.97 -0.51
C PRO A 62 13.18 2.87 0.99
N SER A 63 14.35 3.35 1.41
CA SER A 63 14.64 3.52 2.83
C SER A 63 13.66 4.52 3.47
N PHE A 64 13.57 4.50 4.79
CA PHE A 64 12.72 5.46 5.49
C PHE A 64 13.19 6.90 5.23
N GLU A 65 14.51 7.11 5.20
CA GLU A 65 15.15 8.39 4.93
C GLU A 65 14.90 8.86 3.49
N GLU A 66 15.01 7.96 2.52
CA GLU A 66 14.74 8.25 1.11
C GLU A 66 13.27 8.63 0.90
N PHE A 67 12.35 7.83 1.44
CA PHE A 67 10.92 8.08 1.28
C PHE A 67 10.49 9.37 1.99
N THR A 68 11.06 9.67 3.16
CA THR A 68 10.78 10.93 3.88
C THR A 68 11.17 12.13 3.02
N LYS A 69 12.36 12.14 2.41
CA LYS A 69 12.80 13.22 1.51
C LYS A 69 11.89 13.37 0.29
N VAL A 70 11.41 12.25 -0.25
CA VAL A 70 10.44 12.27 -1.37
C VAL A 70 9.15 12.94 -0.93
N VAL A 71 8.56 12.53 0.20
CA VAL A 71 7.32 13.13 0.72
C VAL A 71 7.48 14.62 1.02
N GLU A 72 8.62 15.03 1.59
CA GLU A 72 8.94 16.44 1.89
C GLU A 72 9.07 17.32 0.64
N SER A 73 9.27 16.72 -0.54
CA SER A 73 9.33 17.45 -1.82
C SER A 73 7.96 17.85 -2.37
N TYR A 74 6.86 17.40 -1.74
CA TYR A 74 5.49 17.75 -2.11
C TYR A 74 4.89 18.77 -1.12
N ASP A 75 4.15 19.75 -1.66
CA ASP A 75 3.41 20.71 -0.82
C ASP A 75 2.02 20.20 -0.41
N HIS A 76 1.41 19.37 -1.26
CA HIS A 76 0.03 18.92 -1.17
C HIS A 76 -0.10 17.40 -1.34
N ALA A 77 -1.06 16.82 -0.63
CA ALA A 77 -1.44 15.41 -0.74
C ALA A 77 -2.95 15.30 -1.00
N LEU A 78 -3.37 14.23 -1.68
CA LEU A 78 -4.77 13.90 -1.94
C LEU A 78 -5.13 12.64 -1.14
N LEU A 79 -6.07 12.77 -0.21
CA LEU A 79 -6.67 11.63 0.49
C LEU A 79 -7.90 11.16 -0.30
N VAL A 80 -7.91 9.88 -0.69
CA VAL A 80 -9.04 9.23 -1.37
C VAL A 80 -9.61 8.16 -0.46
N GLN A 81 -10.92 8.22 -0.22
CA GLN A 81 -11.66 7.23 0.56
C GLN A 81 -12.54 6.42 -0.37
N MET A 82 -12.47 5.09 -0.24
CA MET A 82 -13.42 4.16 -0.86
C MET A 82 -14.04 3.29 0.23
N LYS A 83 -15.29 2.91 0.06
CA LYS A 83 -16.00 1.93 0.88
C LYS A 83 -16.12 0.64 0.09
N SER A 84 -15.67 -0.44 0.69
CA SER A 84 -15.90 -1.79 0.20
C SER A 84 -16.50 -2.61 1.35
N PRO A 85 -17.45 -3.52 1.08
CA PRO A 85 -17.86 -4.49 2.09
C PRO A 85 -16.64 -5.31 2.52
N ILE A 86 -16.41 -5.40 3.82
CA ILE A 86 -15.37 -6.29 4.37
C ILE A 86 -15.94 -7.71 4.29
N SER A 87 -15.55 -8.49 3.28
CA SER A 87 -16.01 -9.88 3.13
C SER A 87 -15.40 -10.82 4.18
N GLY A 88 -14.35 -10.38 4.88
CA GLY A 88 -13.64 -11.17 5.91
C GLY A 88 -12.95 -12.43 5.36
N GLU A 89 -13.00 -12.66 4.04
CA GLU A 89 -12.37 -13.80 3.39
C GLU A 89 -10.85 -13.65 3.41
N MET A 90 -10.33 -12.45 3.10
CA MET A 90 -8.91 -12.12 3.29
C MET A 90 -8.46 -12.29 4.74
N ASP A 91 -9.26 -11.83 5.73
CA ASP A 91 -8.90 -11.94 7.14
C ASP A 91 -8.76 -13.39 7.63
N LYS A 92 -9.54 -14.32 7.05
CA LYS A 92 -9.45 -15.76 7.38
C LYS A 92 -8.17 -16.38 6.81
N LEU A 93 -7.85 -16.05 5.56
CA LEU A 93 -6.63 -16.51 4.88
C LEU A 93 -5.38 -16.04 5.64
N ASP A 94 -5.31 -14.74 5.94
CA ASP A 94 -4.20 -14.15 6.68
C ASP A 94 -4.06 -14.79 8.06
N LYS A 95 -5.17 -15.02 8.77
CA LYS A 95 -5.14 -15.62 10.12
C LYS A 95 -4.55 -17.03 10.13
N GLU A 96 -4.91 -17.88 9.17
CA GLU A 96 -4.36 -19.24 9.10
C GLU A 96 -2.86 -19.22 8.80
N GLU A 97 -2.42 -18.38 7.87
CA GLU A 97 -1.00 -18.20 7.56
C GLU A 97 -0.21 -17.63 8.75
N VAL A 98 -0.77 -16.63 9.43
CA VAL A 98 -0.18 -16.05 10.65
C VAL A 98 -0.02 -17.12 11.73
N LEU A 99 -1.05 -17.94 11.99
CA LEU A 99 -0.98 -19.00 12.99
C LEU A 99 0.06 -20.07 12.63
N LYS A 100 0.14 -20.47 11.35
CA LYS A 100 1.17 -21.40 10.85
C LYS A 100 2.57 -20.83 11.05
N TYR A 101 2.77 -19.54 10.75
CA TYR A 101 4.04 -18.84 10.94
C TYR A 101 4.41 -18.74 12.43
N MET A 102 3.46 -18.34 13.30
CA MET A 102 3.68 -18.21 14.74
C MET A 102 4.02 -19.55 15.41
N ALA A 103 3.51 -20.66 14.89
CA ALA A 103 3.86 -21.99 15.39
C ALA A 103 5.31 -22.38 15.06
N LYS A 104 5.91 -21.85 13.97
CA LYS A 104 7.27 -22.17 13.50
C LYS A 104 7.94 -20.93 12.86
N PRO A 105 8.32 -19.92 13.65
CA PRO A 105 8.94 -18.71 13.11
C PRO A 105 10.25 -19.03 12.38
N GLY A 106 10.46 -18.46 11.20
CA GLY A 106 11.70 -18.59 10.42
C GLY A 106 11.77 -19.72 9.38
N LYS A 107 10.72 -20.54 9.22
CA LYS A 107 10.58 -21.42 8.04
C LYS A 107 9.68 -20.74 7.01
N SER A 108 10.22 -20.37 5.85
CA SER A 108 9.40 -19.95 4.72
C SER A 108 8.54 -21.13 4.24
N PRO A 109 7.28 -20.92 3.84
CA PRO A 109 6.47 -21.97 3.23
C PRO A 109 7.21 -22.47 1.97
N SER A 110 7.23 -23.78 1.82
CA SER A 110 7.99 -24.44 0.76
C SER A 110 7.46 -23.98 -0.60
N LYS A 111 8.30 -23.99 -1.63
CA LYS A 111 7.92 -23.58 -3.00
C LYS A 111 6.71 -24.36 -3.54
N LYS A 112 6.37 -25.49 -2.91
CA LYS A 112 5.26 -26.39 -3.25
C LYS A 112 3.90 -25.93 -2.69
N ASP A 113 3.88 -25.16 -1.60
CA ASP A 113 2.66 -24.67 -0.95
C ASP A 113 2.12 -23.37 -1.60
N ARG A 114 2.89 -22.79 -2.53
CA ARG A 114 2.68 -21.43 -3.08
C ARG A 114 2.12 -21.41 -4.50
N LEU A 115 1.83 -22.60 -5.06
CA LEU A 115 1.41 -22.80 -6.45
C LEU A 115 -0.05 -23.26 -6.58
N ASP A 116 -0.83 -23.16 -5.51
CA ASP A 116 -2.25 -23.46 -5.56
C ASP A 116 -2.99 -22.15 -5.90
N GLU A 117 -3.24 -22.01 -7.21
CA GLU A 117 -4.35 -21.26 -7.85
C GLU A 117 -4.62 -19.85 -7.28
N GLU A 118 -3.86 -18.82 -7.66
CA GLU A 118 -4.44 -17.69 -8.45
C GLU A 118 -3.37 -16.70 -8.99
N HIS A 119 -2.10 -17.10 -9.12
CA HIS A 119 -1.10 -16.27 -9.80
C HIS A 119 -1.04 -16.51 -11.32
N GLN A 120 -2.19 -16.53 -12.00
CA GLN A 120 -2.24 -16.59 -13.47
C GLN A 120 -2.38 -15.23 -14.17
N ASP A 121 -2.49 -14.10 -13.46
CA ASP A 121 -3.00 -12.88 -14.10
C ASP A 121 -2.00 -11.76 -14.42
N LEU A 122 -0.69 -12.04 -14.43
CA LEU A 122 0.31 -11.08 -14.96
C LEU A 122 0.82 -11.45 -16.35
N ASN A 123 0.71 -12.71 -16.78
CA ASN A 123 1.05 -13.14 -18.14
C ASN A 123 -0.14 -13.01 -19.12
N SER A 124 -1.36 -12.87 -18.61
CA SER A 124 -2.59 -12.59 -19.38
C SER A 124 -2.72 -11.10 -19.74
N MET A 125 -2.15 -10.22 -18.93
CA MET A 125 -1.93 -8.82 -19.28
C MET A 125 -0.81 -8.74 -20.31
N LYS A 126 -1.14 -9.02 -21.57
CA LYS A 126 -0.41 -8.44 -22.70
C LYS A 126 -0.40 -6.93 -22.49
N LEU A 127 0.68 -6.40 -21.93
CA LEU A 127 1.09 -5.03 -22.14
C LEU A 127 1.33 -4.91 -23.65
N ALA A 128 0.26 -4.59 -24.38
CA ALA A 128 0.36 -4.14 -25.75
C ALA A 128 1.01 -2.76 -25.69
N ALA A 129 2.33 -2.75 -25.85
CA ALA A 129 3.13 -1.60 -26.24
C ALA A 129 3.89 -1.99 -27.50
#